data_AF-A0A6F8UR96-F1
#
_entry.id   AF-A0A6F8UR96-F1
#
_cell.length_a   1.000
_cell.length_b   1.000
_cell.length_c   1.000
_cell.angle_alpha   90.00
_cell.angle_beta   90.00
_cell.angle_gamma   90.00
#
_symmetry.space_group_name_H-M   'P 1'
#
loop_
_entity.id
_entity.type
_entity.pdbx_description
1 polymer ?
#
loop_
_entity_poly.entity_id
_entity_poly.type
_entity_poly.pdbx_seq_one_letter_code
_entity_poly.pdbx_strand_id
1 'polypeptide(L)'
;MNVASLNHGRAAFNKAAVMAWAYREGRFAFRMCRTISERRAQLSLWLRKAWAAAKREAMLLADAVRREVETRAALAQRAREAVALAAQFRNDPEAIRFEIEREHYRQHFNGARIDALRGALDTLGA
;
A
#
# COMPACT_ATOMS: atom_id res chain seq x y z
N MET A 1 13.74 -13.55 5.30
CA MET A 1 12.96 -14.70 4.79
C MET A 1 11.50 -14.38 5.09
N ASN A 2 10.69 -14.10 4.08
CA ASN A 2 9.28 -13.78 4.29
C ASN A 2 8.54 -15.05 4.72
N VAL A 3 7.70 -14.94 5.74
CA VAL A 3 6.90 -16.08 6.24
C VAL A 3 5.57 -16.19 5.52
N ALA A 4 5.12 -15.10 4.88
CA ALA A 4 3.94 -15.07 4.03
C ALA A 4 4.22 -14.36 2.69
N SER A 5 3.44 -14.72 1.69
CA SER A 5 3.42 -14.08 0.37
C SER A 5 2.00 -14.09 -0.17
N LEU A 6 1.70 -13.21 -1.13
CA LEU A 6 0.44 -13.25 -1.85
C LEU A 6 0.69 -13.85 -3.24
N ASN A 7 0.07 -15.00 -3.51
CA ASN A 7 0.09 -15.66 -4.82
C ASN A 7 -1.33 -15.63 -5.39
N HIS A 8 -1.53 -14.98 -6.53
CA HIS A 8 -2.83 -14.87 -7.21
C HIS A 8 -3.96 -14.38 -6.28
N GLY A 9 -3.67 -13.38 -5.44
CA GLY A 9 -4.64 -12.83 -4.48
C GLY A 9 -4.93 -13.70 -3.25
N ARG A 10 -4.23 -14.83 -3.09
CA ARG A 10 -4.35 -15.70 -1.92
C ARG A 10 -3.06 -15.68 -1.09
N ALA A 11 -3.21 -15.75 0.23
CA ALA A 11 -2.06 -15.88 1.12
C ALA A 11 -1.44 -17.28 0.99
N ALA A 12 -0.15 -17.32 0.67
CA ALA A 12 0.69 -18.50 0.68
C ALA A 12 1.71 -18.39 1.81
N PHE A 13 1.79 -19.44 2.65
CA PHE A 13 2.67 -19.47 3.82
C PHE A 13 3.88 -20.37 3.57
N ASN A 14 5.07 -19.88 3.85
CA ASN A 14 6.28 -20.69 3.72
C ASN A 14 6.53 -21.46 5.02
N LYS A 15 6.21 -22.75 5.02
CA LYS A 15 6.39 -23.65 6.18
C LYS A 15 7.82 -23.64 6.72
N ALA A 16 8.82 -23.71 5.83
CA ALA A 16 10.24 -23.73 6.24
C ALA A 16 10.64 -22.40 6.89
N ALA A 17 10.18 -21.27 6.35
CA ALA A 17 10.45 -19.96 6.93
C ALA A 17 9.78 -19.81 8.32
N VAL A 18 8.54 -20.28 8.48
CA VAL A 18 7.83 -20.26 9.79
C VAL A 18 8.57 -21.11 10.82
N MET A 19 9.04 -22.30 10.43
CA MET A 19 9.84 -23.17 11.31
C MET A 19 11.18 -22.54 11.67
N ALA A 20 11.88 -21.95 10.70
CA ALA A 20 13.15 -21.26 10.93
C ALA A 20 12.98 -20.06 11.86
N TRP A 21 11.90 -19.29 11.70
CA TRP A 21 11.55 -18.20 12.61
C TRP A 21 11.28 -18.71 14.03
N ALA A 22 10.46 -19.75 14.17
CA ALA A 22 10.15 -20.33 15.48
C ALA A 22 11.41 -20.82 16.20
N TYR A 23 12.32 -21.47 15.47
CA TYR A 23 13.61 -21.90 16.02
C TYR A 23 14.48 -20.73 16.42
N ARG A 24 14.61 -19.72 15.55
CA ARG A 24 15.44 -18.54 15.81
C ARG A 24 14.99 -17.80 17.05
N GLU A 25 13.69 -17.54 17.20
CA GLU A 25 13.15 -16.83 18.36
C GLU A 25 13.16 -17.69 19.63
N GLY A 26 12.89 -19.00 19.51
CA GLY A 26 12.86 -19.93 20.64
C GLY A 26 14.20 -20.49 21.09
N ARG A 27 15.31 -20.19 20.38
CA ARG A 27 16.61 -20.84 20.58
C ARG A 27 17.12 -20.84 22.02
N PHE A 28 16.91 -19.74 22.75
CA PHE A 28 17.34 -19.63 24.14
C PHE A 28 16.44 -20.44 25.07
N ALA A 29 15.12 -20.39 24.89
CA ALA A 29 14.19 -21.20 25.67
C ALA A 29 14.48 -22.70 25.52
N PHE A 30 14.82 -23.16 24.30
CA PHE A 30 15.21 -24.55 24.06
C PHE A 30 16.47 -24.98 24.79
N ARG A 31 17.45 -24.07 24.98
CA ARG A 31 18.69 -24.36 25.71
C ARG A 31 18.47 -24.48 27.22
N MET A 32 17.39 -23.90 27.74
CA MET A 32 17.06 -23.93 29.17
C MET A 32 16.21 -25.14 29.58
N CYS A 33 15.63 -25.87 28.61
CA CYS A 33 14.85 -27.07 28.89
C CYS A 33 15.75 -28.21 29.39
N ARG A 34 15.33 -28.85 30.48
CA ARG A 34 16.01 -30.01 31.07
C ARG A 34 15.35 -31.33 30.69
N THR A 35 14.11 -31.27 30.21
CA THR A 35 13.33 -32.45 29.82
C THR A 35 12.79 -32.35 28.39
N ILE A 36 12.47 -33.52 27.81
CA ILE A 36 11.86 -33.59 26.47
C ILE A 36 10.46 -32.96 26.47
N SER A 37 9.69 -33.11 27.56
CA SER A 37 8.35 -32.54 27.69
C SER A 37 8.39 -31.00 27.67
N GLU A 38 9.30 -30.39 28.42
CA GLU A 38 9.53 -28.93 28.40
C GLU A 38 9.91 -28.45 26.99
N ARG A 39 10.81 -29.17 26.31
CA ARG A 39 11.25 -28.82 24.96
C ARG A 39 10.10 -28.85 23.96
N ARG A 40 9.20 -29.85 24.06
CA ARG A 40 7.98 -29.94 23.24
C ARG A 40 6.99 -28.81 23.54
N ALA A 41 6.82 -28.45 24.82
CA ALA A 41 5.97 -27.33 25.22
C ALA A 41 6.47 -26.00 24.64
N GLN A 42 7.78 -25.74 24.73
CA GLN A 42 8.41 -24.58 24.12
C GLN A 42 8.25 -24.60 22.59
N LEU A 43 8.43 -25.75 21.94
CA LEU A 43 8.29 -25.85 20.49
C LEU A 43 6.87 -25.48 20.04
N SER A 44 5.86 -26.02 20.72
CA SER A 44 4.45 -25.69 20.46
C SER A 44 4.17 -24.20 20.67
N LEU A 45 4.72 -23.59 21.73
CA LEU A 45 4.56 -22.15 21.99
C LEU A 45 5.16 -21.30 20.87
N TRP A 46 6.40 -21.57 20.48
CA TRP A 46 7.11 -20.78 19.47
C TRP A 46 6.52 -20.97 18.07
N LEU A 47 6.06 -22.18 17.72
CA LEU A 47 5.33 -22.41 16.47
C LEU A 47 4.01 -21.65 16.43
N ARG A 48 3.25 -21.59 17.54
CA ARG A 48 2.03 -20.78 17.60
C ARG A 48 2.32 -19.29 17.42
N LYS A 49 3.38 -18.77 18.05
CA LYS A 49 3.83 -17.38 17.86
C LYS A 49 4.25 -17.11 16.41
N ALA A 50 4.99 -18.03 15.80
CA ALA A 50 5.43 -17.93 14.41
C ALA A 50 4.25 -17.90 13.44
N TRP A 51 3.27 -18.76 13.68
CA TRP A 51 2.05 -18.80 12.89
C TRP A 51 1.22 -17.52 13.02
N ALA A 52 1.11 -16.98 14.24
CA ALA A 52 0.44 -15.69 14.48
C ALA A 52 1.17 -14.51 13.81
N ALA A 53 2.50 -14.54 13.75
CA ALA A 53 3.29 -13.55 13.02
C ALA A 53 3.06 -13.67 11.51
N ALA A 54 3.10 -14.89 10.96
CA ALA A 54 2.85 -15.14 9.54
C ALA A 54 1.45 -14.70 9.09
N LYS A 55 0.42 -14.96 9.90
CA LYS A 55 -0.94 -14.46 9.65
C LYS A 55 -1.02 -12.93 9.63
N ARG A 56 -0.33 -12.26 10.56
CA ARG A 56 -0.27 -10.78 10.59
C ARG A 56 0.42 -10.23 9.35
N GLU A 57 1.54 -10.82 8.94
CA GLU A 57 2.24 -10.43 7.70
C GLU A 57 1.34 -10.60 6.47
N ALA A 58 0.63 -11.72 6.37
CA ALA A 58 -0.33 -11.96 5.28
C ALA A 58 -1.46 -10.91 5.25
N MET A 59 -2.00 -10.54 6.42
CA MET A 59 -3.04 -9.50 6.53
C MET A 59 -2.52 -8.14 6.08
N LEU A 60 -1.32 -7.75 6.51
CA LEU A 60 -0.70 -6.49 6.11
C LEU A 60 -0.44 -6.43 4.61
N LEU A 61 0.01 -7.52 4.00
CA LEU A 61 0.18 -7.61 2.55
C LEU A 61 -1.16 -7.46 1.82
N ALA A 62 -2.22 -8.11 2.31
CA ALA A 62 -3.55 -8.01 1.70
C ALA A 62 -4.10 -6.57 1.79
N ASP A 63 -3.93 -5.92 2.94
CA ASP A 63 -4.32 -4.53 3.14
C ASP A 63 -3.51 -3.57 2.26
N ALA A 64 -2.21 -3.82 2.08
CA ALA A 64 -1.36 -3.03 1.19
C ALA A 64 -1.83 -3.14 -0.27
N VAL A 65 -2.13 -4.35 -0.75
CA VAL A 65 -2.68 -4.56 -2.10
C VAL A 65 -4.03 -3.87 -2.26
N ARG A 66 -4.92 -3.95 -1.26
CA ARG A 66 -6.22 -3.24 -1.32
C ARG A 66 -6.02 -1.73 -1.45
N ARG A 67 -5.16 -1.14 -0.63
CA ARG A 67 -4.82 0.30 -0.70
C ARG A 67 -4.19 0.67 -2.04
N GLU A 68 -3.36 -0.20 -2.60
CA GLU A 68 -2.77 0.03 -3.92
C GLU A 68 -3.84 0.04 -5.03
N VAL A 69 -4.82 -0.87 -4.98
CA VAL A 69 -5.95 -0.86 -5.93
C VAL A 69 -6.79 0.40 -5.77
N GLU A 70 -7.12 0.79 -4.53
CA GLU A 70 -7.88 2.02 -4.24
C GLU A 70 -7.14 3.27 -4.73
N THR A 71 -5.83 3.37 -4.48
CA THR A 71 -5.02 4.50 -4.92
C THR A 71 -4.91 4.55 -6.45
N ARG A 72 -4.70 3.41 -7.13
CA ARG A 72 -4.72 3.34 -8.59
C ARG A 72 -6.06 3.77 -9.17
N ALA A 73 -7.17 3.33 -8.58
CA ALA A 73 -8.51 3.74 -8.99
C ALA A 73 -8.73 5.25 -8.82
N ALA A 74 -8.31 5.81 -7.67
CA ALA A 74 -8.40 7.25 -7.40
C ALA A 74 -7.54 8.08 -8.37
N LEU A 75 -6.32 7.63 -8.69
CA LEU A 75 -5.45 8.28 -9.67
C LEU A 75 -6.05 8.21 -11.08
N ALA A 76 -6.60 7.06 -11.49
CA ALA A 76 -7.27 6.92 -12.77
C ALA A 76 -8.50 7.84 -12.88
N GLN A 77 -9.26 7.99 -11.80
CA GLN A 77 -10.40 8.90 -11.77
C GLN A 77 -9.95 10.36 -11.89
N ARG A 78 -8.92 10.78 -11.14
CA ARG A 78 -8.35 12.13 -11.25
C ARG A 78 -7.82 12.43 -12.66
N ALA A 79 -7.18 11.46 -13.30
CA ALA A 79 -6.71 11.61 -14.68
C ALA A 79 -7.88 11.85 -15.65
N ARG A 80 -8.99 11.13 -15.50
CA ARG A 80 -10.20 11.35 -16.32
C ARG A 80 -10.80 12.73 -16.08
N GLU A 81 -10.85 13.19 -14.84
CA GLU A 81 -11.35 14.52 -14.48
C GLU A 81 -10.47 15.62 -15.07
N ALA A 82 -9.15 15.47 -15.02
CA ALA A 82 -8.20 16.40 -15.63
C ALA A 82 -8.38 16.49 -17.17
N VAL A 83 -8.51 15.35 -17.85
CA VAL A 83 -8.78 15.30 -19.30
C VAL A 83 -10.13 15.94 -19.63
N ALA A 84 -11.18 15.64 -18.85
CA ALA A 84 -12.49 16.25 -19.05
C ALA A 84 -12.47 17.76 -18.84
N LEU A 85 -11.69 18.25 -17.87
CA LEU A 85 -11.49 19.68 -17.64
C LEU A 85 -10.73 20.32 -18.80
N ALA A 86 -9.65 19.70 -19.28
CA ALA A 86 -8.93 20.18 -20.46
C ALA A 86 -9.85 20.30 -21.69
N ALA A 87 -10.73 19.34 -21.89
CA ALA A 87 -11.72 19.37 -22.97
C ALA A 87 -12.71 20.54 -22.87
N GLN A 88 -13.07 20.99 -21.66
CA GLN A 88 -13.92 22.19 -21.47
C GLN A 88 -13.22 23.46 -22.01
N PHE A 89 -11.89 23.51 -21.96
CA PHE A 89 -11.08 24.57 -22.55
C PHE A 89 -10.67 24.27 -24.00
N ARG A 90 -11.36 23.34 -24.67
CA ARG A 90 -11.04 22.89 -26.05
C ARG A 90 -9.60 22.38 -26.21
N ASN A 91 -9.03 21.84 -25.12
CA ASN A 91 -7.64 21.39 -25.05
C ASN A 91 -6.62 22.49 -25.38
N ASP A 92 -6.96 23.76 -25.15
CA ASP A 92 -6.07 24.90 -25.35
C ASP A 92 -5.27 25.18 -24.06
N PRO A 93 -3.94 24.92 -24.04
CA PRO A 93 -3.12 25.14 -22.86
C PRO A 93 -3.02 26.62 -22.47
N GLU A 94 -3.10 27.56 -23.42
CA GLU A 94 -3.04 28.99 -23.12
C GLU A 94 -4.34 29.46 -22.45
N ALA A 95 -5.49 28.93 -22.87
CA ALA A 95 -6.77 29.21 -22.22
C ALA A 95 -6.80 28.73 -20.75
N ILE A 96 -6.18 27.58 -20.46
CA ILE A 96 -6.10 27.07 -19.09
C ILE A 96 -5.12 27.88 -18.24
N ARG A 97 -3.97 28.28 -18.79
CA ARG A 97 -3.01 29.18 -18.12
C ARG A 97 -3.65 30.52 -17.75
N PHE A 98 -4.40 31.10 -18.68
CA PHE A 98 -5.14 32.33 -18.44
C PHE A 98 -6.17 32.18 -17.31
N GLU A 99 -6.91 31.07 -17.25
CA GLU A 99 -7.88 30.84 -16.18
C GLU A 99 -7.19 30.62 -14.82
N ILE A 100 -5.99 30.02 -14.78
CA ILE A 100 -5.18 29.92 -13.55
C ILE A 100 -4.78 31.31 -13.05
N GLU A 101 -4.26 32.17 -13.92
CA GLU A 101 -3.90 33.55 -13.57
C GLU A 101 -5.12 34.32 -13.07
N ARG A 102 -6.26 34.18 -13.75
CA ARG A 102 -7.52 34.79 -13.34
C ARG A 102 -7.96 34.31 -11.94
N GLU A 103 -7.80 33.03 -11.62
CA GLU A 103 -8.13 32.48 -10.30
C GLU A 103 -7.17 32.98 -9.20
N HIS A 104 -5.91 33.25 -9.53
CA HIS A 104 -4.94 33.85 -8.61
C HIS A 104 -5.30 35.29 -8.20
N TYR A 105 -5.93 36.07 -9.08
CA TYR A 105 -6.35 37.45 -8.81
C TYR A 105 -7.78 37.59 -8.25
N ARG A 106 -8.49 36.48 -7.97
CA ARG A 106 -9.80 36.55 -7.34
C ARG A 106 -9.71 36.99 -5.87
N GLN A 107 -10.72 37.73 -5.42
CA GLN A 107 -10.89 38.11 -4.01
C GLN A 107 -11.00 36.89 -3.08
N HIS A 108 -11.57 35.79 -3.58
CA HIS A 108 -11.60 34.50 -2.88
C HIS A 108 -10.76 33.49 -3.66
N PHE A 109 -9.52 33.33 -3.21
CA PHE A 109 -8.57 32.39 -3.79
C PHE A 109 -9.07 30.94 -3.65
N ASN A 110 -9.13 30.22 -4.78
CA ASN A 110 -9.51 28.81 -4.80
C ASN A 110 -8.33 27.94 -5.25
N GLY A 111 -7.51 27.52 -4.28
CA GLY A 111 -6.35 26.65 -4.54
C GLY A 111 -6.73 25.31 -5.19
N ALA A 112 -7.86 24.71 -4.80
CA ALA A 112 -8.32 23.45 -5.37
C ALA A 112 -8.67 23.56 -6.86
N ARG A 113 -9.22 24.71 -7.29
CA ARG A 113 -9.49 25.01 -8.70
C ARG A 113 -8.19 25.13 -9.48
N ILE A 114 -7.19 25.81 -8.94
CA ILE A 114 -5.87 25.97 -9.58
C ILE A 114 -5.17 24.62 -9.70
N ASP A 115 -5.20 23.78 -8.67
CA ASP A 115 -4.61 22.45 -8.72
C ASP A 115 -5.29 21.56 -9.78
N ALA A 116 -6.61 21.66 -9.93
CA ALA A 116 -7.34 20.96 -10.99
C ALA A 116 -6.94 21.47 -12.40
N LEU A 117 -6.82 22.79 -12.58
CA LEU A 117 -6.39 23.38 -13.86
C LEU A 117 -4.93 23.05 -14.20
N ARG A 118 -4.03 23.00 -13.20
CA ARG A 118 -2.65 22.52 -13.35
C ARG A 118 -2.62 21.06 -13.75
N GLY A 119 -3.43 20.21 -13.11
CA GLY A 119 -3.57 18.81 -13.51
C GLY A 119 -4.08 18.66 -14.96
N ALA A 120 -5.01 19.51 -15.40
CA ALA A 120 -5.46 19.54 -16.79
C ALA A 120 -4.35 19.98 -17.76
N LEU A 121 -3.54 20.98 -17.40
CA LEU A 121 -2.35 21.37 -18.19
C LEU A 121 -1.34 20.24 -18.30
N ASP A 122 -1.05 19.55 -17.21
CA ASP A 122 -0.11 18.42 -17.19
C ASP A 122 -0.57 17.31 -18.14
N THR A 123 -1.88 17.09 -18.30
CA THR A 123 -2.41 16.11 -19.28
C THR A 123 -2.25 16.53 -20.74
N LEU A 124 -2.05 17.82 -21.04
CA LEU A 124 -1.86 18.34 -22.40
C LEU A 124 -0.37 18.45 -22.80
N GLY A 125 0.52 18.53 -21.81
CA GLY A 125 1.98 18.64 -22.00
C GLY A 125 2.77 17.35 -21.73
N ALA A 126 2.08 16.24 -21.44
CA ALA A 126 2.65 14.89 -21.29
C ALA A 126 2.78 14.16 -22.64
#